data_AF-A0A8C6ZY53-F1
#
_entry.id   AF-A0A8C6ZY53-F1
#
_cell.length_a   1.000
_cell.length_b   1.000
_cell.length_c   1.000
_cell.angle_alpha   90.00
_cell.angle_beta   90.00
_cell.angle_gamma   90.00
#
_symmetry.space_group_name_H-M   'P 1'
#
loop_
_entity.id
_entity.type
_entity.pdbx_description
1 polymer ?
#
loop_
_entity_poly.entity_id
_entity_poly.type
_entity_poly.pdbx_seq_one_letter_code
_entity_poly.pdbx_strand_id
1 'polypeptide(L)'
;GEEEPGIVSPFKRVFLKGEKGRDKKAQEKVTERRPLHTVVLSLPDRVEPDVLLNDYIEKEVKYLGQLTSIPGYLNPSSRTEILHLIDNAKRAHQLPGQLTQEHDAVISLSAYNIKLVWRDGEDLILRVPIHDIASVSYIRDDSSHLVVLKTAQDPGISPSQSLSAESSKALTSGSLSESGVVPVEACCLVVLATENKVTAEELCSLLSQVFQIVYTESTIDFLDRAIFDGASTPTRHLSLHSGDLLTLKPSARASSAPRPQSCSRTT
;
A
#
# COMPACT_ATOMS: atom_id res chain seq x y z
N GLY A 1 -41.11 25.33 62.22
CA GLY A 1 -40.75 25.72 60.85
C GLY A 1 -41.87 26.59 60.36
N GLU A 2 -41.86 27.87 60.72
CA GLU A 2 -41.04 28.95 60.11
C GLU A 2 -41.74 29.52 58.87
N GLU A 3 -42.35 30.69 59.13
CA GLU A 3 -42.46 31.91 58.32
C GLU A 3 -42.94 31.85 56.85
N GLU A 4 -44.23 32.16 56.68
CA GLU A 4 -44.76 33.09 55.65
C GLU A 4 -44.14 34.51 55.78
N PRO A 5 -44.45 35.49 54.91
CA PRO A 5 -44.57 35.53 53.45
C PRO A 5 -43.87 36.81 52.88
N GLY A 6 -43.95 37.10 51.57
CA GLY A 6 -43.70 38.47 51.07
C GLY A 6 -43.07 38.54 49.67
N ILE A 7 -43.84 38.83 48.62
CA ILE A 7 -44.13 40.17 48.07
C ILE A 7 -43.05 40.67 47.08
N VAL A 8 -43.43 40.68 45.79
CA VAL A 8 -43.30 41.73 44.73
C VAL A 8 -41.86 42.30 44.50
N SER A 9 -41.30 42.38 43.29
CA SER A 9 -41.59 43.43 42.29
C SER A 9 -40.57 43.46 41.12
N PRO A 10 -40.91 44.13 40.00
CA PRO A 10 -40.27 44.08 38.69
C PRO A 10 -39.13 45.09 38.56
N PHE A 11 -38.06 44.78 37.82
CA PHE A 11 -37.27 45.82 37.17
C PHE A 11 -36.59 45.28 35.91
N LYS A 12 -37.02 45.85 34.79
CA LYS A 12 -36.30 45.89 33.52
C LYS A 12 -35.03 46.72 33.76
N ARG A 13 -33.85 46.12 33.60
CA ARG A 13 -32.58 46.86 33.51
C ARG A 13 -31.89 46.49 32.20
N VAL A 14 -31.87 47.49 31.31
CA VAL A 14 -31.00 47.67 30.14
C VAL A 14 -29.51 47.68 30.54
N PHE A 15 -28.60 47.72 29.56
CA PHE A 15 -27.12 47.72 29.62
C PHE A 15 -26.50 46.32 29.40
N LEU A 16 -25.52 46.08 28.52
CA LEU A 16 -24.70 46.87 27.62
C LEU A 16 -24.24 45.97 26.46
N LYS A 17 -23.97 46.62 25.33
CA LYS A 17 -23.25 46.12 24.17
C LYS A 17 -21.89 45.53 24.61
N GLY A 18 -21.82 44.20 24.74
CA GLY A 18 -20.61 43.44 25.04
C GLY A 18 -20.01 42.84 23.77
N GLU A 19 -18.91 43.44 23.33
CA GLU A 19 -17.80 42.88 22.57
C GLU A 19 -18.06 41.71 21.61
N LYS A 20 -17.95 42.01 20.30
CA LYS A 20 -17.63 41.03 19.26
C LYS A 20 -16.26 40.42 19.59
N GLY A 21 -16.27 39.32 20.33
CA GLY A 21 -15.17 38.38 20.41
C GLY A 21 -14.87 37.84 19.01
N ARG A 22 -13.73 38.24 18.45
CA ARG A 22 -13.07 37.50 17.39
C ARG A 22 -12.71 36.14 17.98
N ASP A 23 -13.11 35.08 17.30
CA ASP A 23 -12.30 33.90 16.99
C ASP A 23 -13.19 32.93 16.23
N LYS A 24 -13.35 33.18 14.92
CA LYS A 24 -13.70 32.10 13.99
C LYS A 24 -12.43 31.27 13.81
N LYS A 25 -12.13 30.49 14.85
CA LYS A 25 -11.20 29.36 14.78
C LYS A 25 -11.62 28.56 13.56
N ALA A 26 -10.71 28.43 12.60
CA ALA A 26 -10.92 27.61 11.42
C ALA A 26 -11.45 26.26 11.92
N GLN A 27 -12.68 25.91 11.54
CA GLN A 27 -13.12 24.54 11.61
C GLN A 27 -12.16 23.78 10.70
N GLU A 28 -11.20 23.10 11.32
CA GLU A 28 -10.54 21.95 10.74
C GLU A 28 -11.69 21.05 10.27
N LYS A 29 -11.93 21.03 8.95
CA LYS A 29 -12.87 20.11 8.34
C LYS A 29 -12.30 18.72 8.54
N VAL A 30 -12.55 18.13 9.70
CA VAL A 30 -12.51 16.68 9.87
C VAL A 30 -13.66 16.18 9.02
N THR A 31 -13.38 16.01 7.73
CA THR A 31 -14.26 15.28 6.83
C THR A 31 -14.34 13.87 7.43
N GLU A 32 -15.53 13.42 7.80
CA GLU A 32 -15.70 12.09 8.38
C GLU A 32 -15.13 11.06 7.38
N ARG A 33 -14.05 10.38 7.79
CA ARG A 33 -13.37 9.37 6.98
C ARG A 33 -14.29 8.15 6.84
N ARG A 34 -14.35 7.56 5.64
CA ARG A 34 -15.15 6.36 5.42
C ARG A 34 -14.69 5.21 6.32
N PRO A 35 -15.59 4.28 6.68
CA PRO A 35 -15.19 3.04 7.33
C PRO A 35 -14.32 2.19 6.40
N LEU A 36 -13.46 1.39 7.01
CA LEU A 36 -12.65 0.40 6.30
C LEU A 36 -13.48 -0.83 5.93
N HIS A 37 -13.15 -1.43 4.79
CA HIS A 37 -13.66 -2.73 4.41
C HIS A 37 -13.00 -3.82 5.26
N THR A 38 -13.77 -4.39 6.18
CA THR A 38 -13.32 -5.42 7.12
C THR A 38 -14.14 -6.69 6.93
N VAL A 39 -13.52 -7.84 7.19
CA VAL A 39 -14.18 -9.16 7.05
C VAL A 39 -14.16 -9.87 8.39
N VAL A 40 -15.24 -10.58 8.70
CA VAL A 40 -15.36 -11.39 9.92
C VAL A 40 -14.39 -12.57 9.82
N LEU A 41 -13.48 -12.67 10.79
CA LEU A 41 -12.50 -13.76 10.86
C LEU A 41 -13.16 -15.03 11.40
N SER A 42 -12.92 -16.17 10.77
CA SER A 42 -13.44 -17.47 11.20
C SER A 42 -12.69 -18.06 12.40
N LEU A 43 -11.44 -17.64 12.61
CA LEU A 43 -10.60 -17.93 13.78
C LEU A 43 -9.78 -16.68 14.16
N PRO A 44 -9.24 -16.59 15.39
CA PRO A 44 -8.27 -15.53 15.72
C PRO A 44 -7.14 -15.58 14.68
N ASP A 45 -6.97 -14.48 13.97
CA ASP A 45 -5.92 -14.25 12.97
C ASP A 45 -5.97 -15.05 11.66
N ARG A 46 -7.03 -15.82 11.36
CA ARG A 46 -7.15 -16.50 10.05
C ARG A 46 -8.36 -16.05 9.25
N VAL A 47 -8.07 -15.69 8.01
CA VAL A 47 -9.04 -15.34 6.97
C VAL A 47 -9.26 -16.57 6.09
N GLU A 48 -10.51 -16.83 5.72
CA GLU A 48 -10.80 -17.89 4.75
C GLU A 48 -10.20 -17.54 3.38
N PRO A 49 -9.52 -18.48 2.70
CA PRO A 49 -8.90 -18.21 1.40
C PRO A 49 -9.85 -17.59 0.37
N ASP A 50 -11.11 -18.02 0.36
CA ASP A 50 -12.14 -17.55 -0.56
C ASP A 50 -12.42 -16.05 -0.41
N VAL A 51 -12.27 -15.49 0.80
CA VAL A 51 -12.38 -14.05 1.03
C VAL A 51 -11.26 -13.32 0.29
N LEU A 52 -10.00 -13.75 0.44
CA LEU A 52 -8.89 -13.06 -0.21
C LEU A 52 -8.86 -13.26 -1.73
N LEU A 53 -9.47 -14.34 -2.23
CA LEU A 53 -9.59 -14.63 -3.67
C LEU A 53 -10.71 -13.84 -4.36
N ASN A 54 -11.82 -13.58 -3.66
CA ASN A 54 -13.02 -12.96 -4.24
C ASN A 54 -13.30 -11.54 -3.71
N ASP A 55 -12.63 -11.14 -2.64
CA ASP A 55 -12.79 -9.87 -1.93
C ASP A 55 -11.41 -9.31 -1.52
N TYR A 56 -11.40 -8.28 -0.68
CA TYR A 56 -10.20 -7.65 -0.14
C TYR A 56 -10.37 -7.30 1.35
N ILE A 57 -9.27 -6.99 2.02
CA ILE A 57 -9.26 -6.51 3.41
C ILE A 57 -8.49 -5.21 3.48
N GLU A 58 -9.04 -4.22 4.18
CA GLU A 58 -8.40 -2.93 4.40
C GLU A 58 -7.86 -2.77 5.82
N LYS A 59 -6.70 -2.10 5.93
CA LYS A 59 -6.11 -1.68 7.20
C LYS A 59 -5.61 -0.24 7.12
N GLU A 60 -5.65 0.45 8.26
CA GLU A 60 -5.05 1.78 8.38
C GLU A 60 -3.55 1.65 8.54
N VAL A 61 -2.82 2.44 7.77
CA VAL A 61 -1.36 2.56 7.86
C VAL A 61 -0.96 4.01 7.63
N LYS A 62 0.27 4.37 7.95
CA LYS A 62 0.90 5.58 7.44
C LYS A 62 1.89 5.20 6.35
N TYR A 63 1.79 5.84 5.19
CA TYR A 63 2.73 5.65 4.09
C TYR A 63 3.89 6.64 4.24
N LEU A 64 5.10 6.12 4.43
CA LEU A 64 6.31 6.95 4.55
C LEU A 64 6.89 7.26 3.18
N GLY A 65 6.82 6.32 2.25
CA GLY A 65 7.41 6.45 0.93
C GLY A 65 7.85 5.13 0.33
N GLN A 66 8.43 5.21 -0.86
CA GLN A 66 9.04 4.09 -1.57
C GLN A 66 10.50 4.42 -1.87
N LEU A 67 11.41 3.58 -1.40
CA LEU A 67 12.83 3.67 -1.73
C LEU A 67 13.10 2.82 -2.96
N THR A 68 13.67 3.40 -4.01
CA THR A 68 14.02 2.71 -5.26
C THR A 68 15.53 2.49 -5.35
N SER A 69 15.99 1.70 -6.33
CA SER A 69 17.42 1.45 -6.56
C SER A 69 18.12 0.82 -5.35
N ILE A 70 17.38 0.05 -4.56
CA ILE A 70 17.92 -0.69 -3.43
C ILE A 70 18.58 -1.96 -3.95
N PRO A 71 19.75 -2.38 -3.43
CA PRO A 71 20.38 -3.61 -3.90
C PRO A 71 19.46 -4.82 -3.73
N GLY A 72 19.22 -5.59 -4.79
CA GLY A 72 18.29 -6.73 -4.76
C GLY A 72 18.72 -7.86 -3.82
N TYR A 73 20.00 -7.93 -3.47
CA TYR A 73 20.53 -8.87 -2.48
C TYR A 73 20.29 -8.42 -1.02
N LEU A 74 19.68 -7.25 -0.78
CA LEU A 74 19.29 -6.78 0.56
C LEU A 74 18.60 -7.91 1.33
N ASN A 75 19.11 -8.23 2.51
CA ASN A 75 18.52 -9.25 3.36
C ASN A 75 17.29 -8.69 4.09
N PRO A 76 16.07 -9.18 3.78
CA PRO A 76 14.85 -8.64 4.40
C PRO A 76 14.73 -8.92 5.89
N SER A 77 15.51 -9.87 6.42
CA SER A 77 15.59 -10.15 7.86
C SER A 77 16.66 -9.29 8.56
N SER A 78 17.43 -8.48 7.83
CA SER A 78 18.46 -7.62 8.42
C SER A 78 17.87 -6.29 8.88
N ARG A 79 17.45 -6.23 10.15
CA ARG A 79 16.95 -5.00 10.80
C ARG A 79 17.93 -3.83 10.60
N THR A 80 19.21 -4.07 10.84
CA THR A 80 20.26 -3.02 10.77
C THR A 80 20.40 -2.45 9.37
N GLU A 81 20.39 -3.30 8.33
CA GLU A 81 20.54 -2.86 6.94
C GLU A 81 19.32 -2.05 6.49
N ILE A 82 18.12 -2.53 6.82
CA ILE A 82 16.87 -1.83 6.47
C ILE A 82 16.77 -0.48 7.19
N LEU A 83 17.04 -0.44 8.50
CA LEU A 83 17.03 0.83 9.25
C LEU A 83 18.08 1.81 8.72
N HIS A 84 19.28 1.34 8.39
CA HIS A 84 20.30 2.20 7.79
C HIS A 84 19.84 2.85 6.48
N LEU A 85 19.14 2.11 5.62
CA LEU A 85 18.56 2.65 4.38
C LEU A 85 17.46 3.68 4.68
N ILE A 86 16.56 3.39 5.62
CA ILE A 86 15.48 4.29 6.03
C ILE A 86 16.04 5.58 6.65
N ASP A 87 17.04 5.49 7.52
CA ASP A 87 17.66 6.63 8.17
C ASP A 87 18.39 7.53 7.17
N ASN A 88 19.07 6.93 6.19
CA ASN A 88 19.67 7.68 5.09
C ASN A 88 18.62 8.42 4.28
N ALA A 89 17.51 7.77 3.95
CA ALA A 89 16.43 8.38 3.20
C ALA A 89 15.73 9.51 4.00
N LYS A 90 15.55 9.34 5.32
CA LYS A 90 15.07 10.41 6.21
C LYS A 90 16.03 11.61 6.24
N ARG A 91 17.35 11.36 6.37
CA ARG A 91 18.37 12.42 6.32
C ARG A 91 18.43 13.13 4.97
N ALA A 92 18.15 12.41 3.88
CA ALA A 92 18.09 12.94 2.53
C ALA A 92 16.74 13.58 2.18
N HIS A 93 15.80 13.66 3.13
CA HIS A 93 14.43 14.18 2.93
C HIS A 93 13.61 13.41 1.87
N GLN A 94 13.97 12.16 1.60
CA GLN A 94 13.19 11.25 0.74
C GLN A 94 12.05 10.57 1.51
N LEU A 95 12.20 10.44 2.82
CA LEU A 95 11.15 9.98 3.74
C LEU A 95 10.88 11.05 4.81
N PRO A 96 9.65 11.14 5.32
CA PRO A 96 9.32 12.06 6.40
C PRO A 96 10.05 11.67 7.69
N GLY A 97 10.63 12.67 8.36
CA GLY A 97 11.27 12.49 9.68
C GLY A 97 10.25 12.33 10.81
N GLN A 98 9.08 12.96 10.68
CA GLN A 98 7.98 12.88 11.64
C GLN A 98 6.69 12.55 10.89
N LEU A 99 5.92 11.61 11.45
CA LEU A 99 4.65 11.19 10.88
C LEU A 99 3.51 12.11 11.36
N THR A 100 2.71 12.56 10.41
CA THR A 100 1.54 13.44 10.61
C THR A 100 0.30 12.78 9.96
N GLN A 101 -0.86 13.45 9.99
CA GLN A 101 -2.08 12.96 9.33
C GLN A 101 -1.98 12.99 7.80
N GLU A 102 -1.11 13.81 7.21
CA GLU A 102 -0.93 13.87 5.75
C GLU A 102 -0.37 12.56 5.17
N HIS A 103 0.18 11.71 6.04
CA HIS A 103 0.73 10.40 5.70
C HIS A 103 -0.28 9.26 5.89
N ASP A 104 -1.51 9.55 6.34
CA ASP A 104 -2.52 8.53 6.58
C ASP A 104 -2.95 7.89 5.27
N ALA A 105 -2.92 6.56 5.23
CA ALA A 105 -3.24 5.77 4.07
C ALA A 105 -4.05 4.52 4.46
N VAL A 106 -4.68 3.91 3.46
CA VAL A 106 -5.34 2.62 3.55
C VAL A 106 -4.57 1.63 2.71
N ILE A 107 -4.19 0.51 3.30
CA ILE A 107 -3.68 -0.65 2.58
C ILE A 107 -4.83 -1.62 2.34
N SER A 108 -5.11 -1.91 1.07
CA SER A 108 -6.08 -2.92 0.62
C SER A 108 -5.33 -4.16 0.15
N LEU A 109 -5.68 -5.31 0.73
CA LEU A 109 -5.01 -6.60 0.54
C LEU A 109 -5.95 -7.56 -0.18
N SER A 110 -5.50 -8.17 -1.28
CA SER A 110 -6.20 -9.22 -2.02
C SER A 110 -5.21 -10.27 -2.50
N ALA A 111 -5.69 -11.41 -3.00
CA ALA A 111 -4.83 -12.42 -3.64
C ALA A 111 -4.13 -11.91 -4.91
N TYR A 112 -4.62 -10.83 -5.53
CA TYR A 112 -4.08 -10.33 -6.79
C TYR A 112 -3.00 -9.27 -6.60
N ASN A 113 -3.22 -8.35 -5.66
CA ASN A 113 -2.36 -7.19 -5.45
C ASN A 113 -2.61 -6.55 -4.08
N ILE A 114 -1.65 -5.73 -3.67
CA ILE A 114 -1.79 -4.73 -2.64
C ILE A 114 -2.04 -3.38 -3.30
N LYS A 115 -2.98 -2.60 -2.77
CA LYS A 115 -3.16 -1.19 -3.11
C LYS A 115 -2.92 -0.32 -1.89
N LEU A 116 -2.21 0.78 -2.07
CA LEU A 116 -2.16 1.88 -1.11
C LEU A 116 -2.92 3.07 -1.66
N VAL A 117 -3.76 3.66 -0.82
CA VAL A 117 -4.62 4.78 -1.16
C VAL A 117 -4.52 5.81 -0.05
N TRP A 118 -4.44 7.11 -0.38
CA TRP A 118 -4.47 8.17 0.62
C TRP A 118 -5.76 8.14 1.42
N ARG A 119 -5.69 8.33 2.74
CA ARG A 119 -6.90 8.25 3.56
C ARG A 119 -7.86 9.41 3.30
N ASP A 120 -7.30 10.57 3.01
CA ASP A 120 -8.05 11.75 2.60
C ASP A 120 -7.98 11.86 1.07
N GLY A 121 -9.13 12.10 0.42
CA GLY A 121 -9.22 12.17 -1.05
C GLY A 121 -9.29 10.83 -1.78
N GLU A 122 -8.80 9.74 -1.16
CA GLU A 122 -8.86 8.38 -1.71
C GLU A 122 -8.12 8.17 -3.03
N ASP A 123 -7.12 9.01 -3.29
CA ASP A 123 -6.25 8.89 -4.46
C ASP A 123 -5.29 7.70 -4.31
N LEU A 124 -5.15 6.92 -5.39
CA LEU A 124 -4.25 5.77 -5.44
C LEU A 124 -2.78 6.23 -5.33
N ILE A 125 -2.05 5.67 -4.37
CA ILE A 125 -0.61 5.89 -4.18
C ILE A 125 0.17 4.92 -5.07
N LEU A 126 -0.05 3.62 -4.87
CA LEU A 126 0.62 2.56 -5.61
C LEU A 126 -0.21 1.27 -5.60
N ARG A 127 0.08 0.41 -6.57
CA ARG A 127 -0.48 -0.94 -6.68
C ARG A 127 0.64 -1.92 -6.97
N VAL A 128 0.83 -2.92 -6.13
CA VAL A 128 1.88 -3.93 -6.26
C VAL A 128 1.25 -5.30 -6.42
N PRO A 129 1.45 -5.99 -7.55
CA PRO A 129 1.04 -7.38 -7.71
C PRO A 129 1.67 -8.26 -6.64
N ILE A 130 0.94 -9.27 -6.15
CA ILE A 130 1.48 -10.15 -5.09
C ILE A 130 2.76 -10.86 -5.54
N HIS A 131 2.85 -11.22 -6.82
CA HIS A 131 4.02 -11.88 -7.38
C HIS A 131 5.27 -11.00 -7.46
N ASP A 132 5.13 -9.67 -7.36
CA ASP A 132 6.25 -8.73 -7.34
C ASP A 132 6.77 -8.48 -5.92
N ILE A 133 6.13 -9.03 -4.88
CA ILE A 133 6.54 -8.82 -3.49
C ILE A 133 7.46 -9.98 -3.07
N ALA A 134 8.73 -9.64 -2.83
CA ALA A 134 9.74 -10.61 -2.43
C ALA A 134 9.71 -10.94 -0.92
N SER A 135 9.30 -9.99 -0.08
CA SER A 135 9.18 -10.22 1.37
C SER A 135 8.43 -9.09 2.07
N VAL A 136 7.93 -9.39 3.26
CA VAL A 136 7.44 -8.41 4.23
C VAL A 136 8.23 -8.54 5.54
N SER A 137 8.62 -7.41 6.11
CA SER A 137 9.40 -7.36 7.35
C SER A 137 8.74 -6.41 8.33
N TYR A 138 8.50 -6.89 9.56
CA TYR A 138 8.12 -6.03 10.67
C TYR A 138 9.39 -5.64 11.44
N ILE A 139 9.59 -4.33 11.61
CA ILE A 139 10.70 -3.73 12.32
C ILE A 139 10.16 -2.78 13.37
N ARG A 140 10.58 -2.99 14.62
CA ARG A 140 10.35 -2.03 15.69
C ARG A 140 11.51 -1.04 15.77
N ASP A 141 11.19 0.24 15.74
CA ASP A 141 12.14 1.36 15.82
C ASP A 141 11.68 2.33 16.92
N ASP A 142 12.21 2.16 18.14
CA ASP A 142 11.81 2.88 19.36
C ASP A 142 10.28 2.89 19.60
N SER A 143 9.62 3.96 19.15
CA SER A 143 8.18 4.21 19.24
C SER A 143 7.40 3.91 17.95
N SER A 144 8.10 3.62 16.85
CA SER A 144 7.53 3.35 15.53
C SER A 144 7.45 1.84 15.24
N HIS A 145 6.33 1.42 14.66
CA HIS A 145 6.10 0.06 14.20
C HIS A 145 6.11 0.03 12.68
N LEU A 146 7.27 -0.27 12.09
CA LEU A 146 7.48 -0.23 10.65
C LEU A 146 7.14 -1.57 10.00
N VAL A 147 6.37 -1.54 8.92
CA VAL A 147 6.15 -2.68 8.03
C VAL A 147 6.75 -2.34 6.68
N VAL A 148 7.75 -3.11 6.27
CA VAL A 148 8.53 -2.86 5.05
C VAL A 148 8.27 -3.97 4.05
N LEU A 149 7.83 -3.62 2.85
CA LEU A 149 7.66 -4.56 1.75
C LEU A 149 8.82 -4.42 0.77
N LYS A 150 9.55 -5.51 0.55
CA LYS A 150 10.54 -5.61 -0.51
C LYS A 150 9.83 -6.04 -1.78
N THR A 151 9.97 -5.25 -2.83
CA THR A 151 9.23 -5.41 -4.09
C THR A 151 10.21 -5.38 -5.27
N ALA A 152 9.87 -6.07 -6.36
CA ALA A 152 10.58 -5.96 -7.62
C ALA A 152 10.56 -4.49 -8.09
N GLN A 153 11.64 -4.04 -8.70
CA GLN A 153 11.69 -2.72 -9.32
C GLN A 153 11.18 -2.83 -10.75
N ASP A 154 10.20 -2.00 -11.12
CA ASP A 154 9.78 -1.88 -12.52
C ASP A 154 10.95 -1.32 -13.36
N PRO A 155 11.46 -2.06 -14.37
CA PRO A 155 12.53 -1.57 -15.24
C PRO A 155 12.16 -0.32 -16.07
N GLY A 156 10.89 0.11 -16.07
CA GLY A 156 10.43 1.28 -16.82
C GLY A 156 10.51 2.64 -16.11
N ILE A 157 10.75 2.69 -14.79
CA ILE A 157 10.70 3.94 -14.02
C ILE A 157 12.13 4.36 -13.66
N SER A 158 12.72 5.20 -14.50
CA SER A 158 13.96 5.90 -14.17
C SER A 158 13.74 6.82 -12.96
N PRO A 159 14.70 6.94 -12.02
CA PRO A 159 14.51 7.71 -10.80
C PRO A 159 14.70 9.21 -11.10
N SER A 160 13.69 9.85 -11.70
CA SER A 160 13.47 11.31 -11.69
C SER A 160 12.43 11.70 -12.75
N GLN A 161 11.16 11.88 -12.37
CA GLN A 161 10.25 12.87 -13.01
C GLN A 161 9.18 13.27 -11.99
N SER A 162 9.50 14.26 -11.14
CA SER A 162 8.49 15.11 -10.54
C SER A 162 7.77 15.86 -11.66
N LEU A 163 6.45 15.99 -11.53
CA LEU A 163 5.58 16.72 -12.45
C LEU A 163 6.14 18.11 -12.74
N SER A 164 6.54 18.34 -13.99
CA SER A 164 6.75 19.67 -14.55
C SER A 164 6.19 19.65 -15.96
N ALA A 165 5.12 20.40 -16.16
CA ALA A 165 4.56 20.65 -17.47
C ALA A 165 5.53 21.50 -18.31
N GLU A 166 5.59 21.17 -19.60
CA GLU A 166 5.75 22.07 -20.76
C GLU A 166 6.94 21.80 -21.72
N SER A 167 6.55 21.75 -23.00
CA SER A 167 7.28 21.99 -24.25
C SER A 167 8.23 20.95 -24.87
N SER A 168 7.68 20.23 -25.84
CA SER A 168 8.10 20.17 -27.25
C SER A 168 9.58 20.44 -27.63
N LYS A 169 10.30 19.40 -28.12
CA LYS A 169 10.87 19.28 -29.50
C LYS A 169 12.00 18.22 -29.59
N ALA A 170 11.72 17.18 -30.36
CA ALA A 170 12.52 16.49 -31.39
C ALA A 170 14.08 16.34 -31.31
N LEU A 171 14.50 15.10 -31.65
CA LEU A 171 15.72 14.61 -32.34
C LEU A 171 16.95 14.12 -31.53
N THR A 172 17.13 12.79 -31.64
CA THR A 172 18.37 12.01 -31.92
C THR A 172 19.64 12.27 -31.09
N SER A 173 20.15 11.22 -30.43
CA SER A 173 21.41 10.55 -30.82
C SER A 173 21.75 9.49 -29.77
N GLY A 174 22.06 8.28 -30.23
CA GLY A 174 22.45 7.17 -29.39
C GLY A 174 23.78 7.39 -28.68
N SER A 175 23.95 6.66 -27.58
CA SER A 175 25.27 6.22 -27.10
C SER A 175 25.10 4.84 -26.48
N LEU A 176 25.66 3.84 -27.16
CA LEU A 176 25.87 2.49 -26.65
C LEU A 176 27.03 2.56 -25.65
N SER A 177 26.72 2.49 -24.35
CA SER A 177 27.72 2.11 -23.36
C SER A 177 27.51 0.64 -23.00
N GLU A 178 28.18 -0.23 -23.75
CA GLU A 178 28.43 -1.62 -23.38
C GLU A 178 29.43 -1.61 -22.21
N SER A 179 28.90 -1.56 -20.99
CA SER A 179 29.66 -1.90 -19.79
C SER A 179 29.10 -3.23 -19.30
N GLY A 180 29.89 -4.29 -19.45
CA GLY A 180 29.57 -5.66 -19.01
C GLY A 180 29.54 -5.81 -17.49
N VAL A 181 28.75 -4.98 -16.82
CA VAL A 181 28.32 -5.17 -15.44
C VAL A 181 26.96 -5.84 -15.55
N VAL A 182 26.87 -7.11 -15.14
CA VAL A 182 25.57 -7.76 -14.90
C VAL A 182 24.73 -6.77 -14.10
N PRO A 183 23.55 -6.32 -14.56
CA PRO A 183 22.74 -5.40 -13.78
C PRO A 183 22.53 -6.03 -12.42
N VAL A 184 23.05 -5.39 -11.36
CA VAL A 184 22.66 -5.77 -10.01
C VAL A 184 21.16 -5.53 -9.99
N GLU A 185 20.40 -6.62 -9.90
CA GLU A 185 18.95 -6.55 -9.84
C GLU A 185 18.60 -5.61 -8.68
N ALA A 186 17.93 -4.51 -8.99
CA ALA A 186 17.52 -3.54 -8.00
C ALA A 186 16.11 -3.88 -7.53
N CYS A 187 15.83 -3.61 -6.26
CA CYS A 187 14.51 -3.75 -5.68
C CYS A 187 14.02 -2.40 -5.14
N CYS A 188 12.75 -2.38 -4.75
CA CYS A 188 12.14 -1.25 -4.06
C CYS A 188 11.73 -1.65 -2.64
N LEU A 189 11.80 -0.71 -1.70
CA LEU A 189 11.25 -0.84 -0.35
C LEU A 189 10.06 0.10 -0.19
N VAL A 190 8.86 -0.46 -0.02
CA VAL A 190 7.68 0.31 0.41
C VAL A 190 7.68 0.35 1.93
N VAL A 191 7.75 1.55 2.50
CA VAL A 191 7.89 1.76 3.95
C VAL A 191 6.56 2.24 4.52
N LEU A 192 5.99 1.45 5.42
CA LEU A 192 4.74 1.74 6.13
C LEU A 192 5.01 1.83 7.64
N ALA A 193 4.17 2.59 8.33
CA ALA A 193 4.09 2.56 9.78
C ALA A 193 2.67 2.22 10.24
N THR A 194 2.57 1.46 11.33
CA THR A 194 1.30 1.15 12.00
C THR A 194 1.25 1.82 13.37
N GLU A 195 0.06 1.91 13.95
CA GLU A 195 -0.17 2.56 15.24
C GLU A 195 0.48 1.81 16.42
N ASN A 196 0.56 0.48 16.34
CA ASN A 196 1.04 -0.36 17.42
C ASN A 196 1.57 -1.70 16.89
N LYS A 197 2.18 -2.47 17.80
CA LYS A 197 2.71 -3.81 17.50
C LYS A 197 1.64 -4.76 16.97
N VAL A 198 0.44 -4.72 17.55
CA VAL A 198 -0.64 -5.67 17.22
C VAL A 198 -1.07 -5.50 15.76
N THR A 199 -1.29 -4.26 15.33
CA THR A 199 -1.64 -3.95 13.94
C THR A 199 -0.53 -4.30 12.95
N ALA A 200 0.75 -4.13 13.31
CA ALA A 200 1.87 -4.58 12.49
C ALA A 200 1.89 -6.10 12.34
N GLU A 201 1.74 -6.84 13.44
CA GLU A 201 1.72 -8.30 13.45
C GLU A 201 0.53 -8.86 12.67
N GLU A 202 -0.65 -8.23 12.79
CA GLU A 202 -1.84 -8.58 12.03
C GLU A 202 -1.63 -8.37 10.52
N LEU A 203 -1.08 -7.21 10.11
CA LEU A 203 -0.78 -6.91 8.71
C LEU A 203 0.20 -7.94 8.12
N CYS A 204 1.26 -8.27 8.87
CA CYS A 204 2.21 -9.32 8.51
C CYS A 204 1.55 -10.71 8.40
N SER A 205 0.61 -11.04 9.29
CA SER A 205 -0.16 -12.29 9.24
C SER A 205 -1.04 -12.37 7.99
N LEU A 206 -1.77 -11.30 7.68
CA LEU A 206 -2.62 -11.22 6.49
C LEU A 206 -1.81 -11.38 5.20
N LEU A 207 -0.67 -10.68 5.10
CA LEU A 207 0.23 -10.81 3.95
C LEU A 207 0.81 -12.23 3.83
N SER A 208 1.14 -12.85 4.96
CA SER A 208 1.59 -14.25 4.98
C SER A 208 0.52 -15.19 4.45
N GLN A 209 -0.74 -14.96 4.80
CA GLN A 209 -1.87 -15.74 4.29
C GLN A 209 -2.07 -15.52 2.79
N VAL A 210 -2.02 -14.28 2.32
CA VAL A 210 -2.06 -13.96 0.89
C VAL A 210 -0.95 -14.70 0.12
N PHE A 211 0.28 -14.68 0.61
CA PHE A 211 1.37 -15.43 -0.01
C PHE A 211 1.13 -16.94 0.02
N GLN A 212 0.63 -17.49 1.13
CA GLN A 212 0.30 -18.92 1.19
C GLN A 212 -0.75 -19.29 0.14
N ILE A 213 -1.80 -18.49 -0.01
CA ILE A 213 -2.84 -18.69 -1.02
C ILE A 213 -2.21 -18.66 -2.41
N VAL A 214 -1.54 -17.58 -2.78
CA VAL A 214 -1.00 -17.40 -4.14
C VAL A 214 0.11 -18.38 -4.50
N TYR A 215 0.91 -18.83 -3.53
CA TYR A 215 2.03 -19.75 -3.77
C TYR A 215 1.70 -21.24 -3.47
N THR A 216 0.44 -21.56 -3.18
CA THR A 216 -0.02 -22.96 -3.19
C THR A 216 -0.27 -23.42 -4.63
N GLU A 217 0.15 -24.64 -4.94
CA GLU A 217 0.09 -25.22 -6.29
C GLU A 217 -1.32 -25.16 -6.90
N SER A 218 -2.35 -25.48 -6.11
CA SER A 218 -3.75 -25.47 -6.55
C SER A 218 -4.30 -24.07 -6.88
N THR A 219 -3.74 -23.01 -6.30
CA THR A 219 -4.23 -21.64 -6.51
C THR A 219 -3.50 -20.94 -7.66
N ILE A 220 -2.24 -21.27 -7.90
CA ILE A 220 -1.48 -20.79 -9.06
C ILE A 220 -2.21 -21.19 -10.35
N ASP A 221 -2.58 -22.48 -10.48
CA ASP A 221 -3.32 -22.97 -11.64
C ASP A 221 -4.68 -22.26 -11.83
N PHE A 222 -5.34 -21.89 -10.73
CA PHE A 222 -6.60 -21.15 -10.78
C PHE A 222 -6.41 -19.69 -11.22
N LEU A 223 -5.43 -19.00 -10.63
CA LEU A 223 -5.12 -17.61 -10.95
C LEU A 223 -4.58 -17.46 -12.38
N ASP A 224 -3.72 -18.37 -12.84
CA ASP A 224 -3.21 -18.38 -14.21
C ASP A 224 -4.33 -18.58 -15.22
N ARG A 225 -5.29 -19.46 -14.93
CA ARG A 225 -6.49 -19.64 -15.77
C ARG A 225 -7.37 -18.38 -15.78
N ALA A 226 -7.58 -17.72 -14.64
CA ALA A 226 -8.35 -16.49 -14.57
C ALA A 226 -7.67 -15.32 -15.30
N ILE A 227 -6.34 -15.22 -15.24
CA ILE A 227 -5.56 -14.25 -16.01
C ILE A 227 -5.69 -14.51 -17.52
N PHE A 228 -5.65 -15.78 -17.94
CA PHE A 228 -5.76 -16.16 -19.35
C PHE A 228 -7.20 -16.02 -19.90
N ASP A 229 -8.21 -16.43 -19.14
CA ASP A 229 -9.62 -16.27 -19.50
C ASP A 229 -10.05 -14.79 -19.48
N GLY A 230 -9.49 -13.97 -18.59
CA GLY A 230 -9.71 -12.52 -18.57
C GLY A 230 -9.17 -11.77 -19.80
N ALA A 231 -8.23 -12.37 -20.53
CA ALA A 231 -7.73 -11.85 -21.81
C ALA A 231 -8.56 -12.32 -23.02
N SER A 232 -9.50 -13.25 -22.83
CA SER A 232 -10.39 -13.71 -23.88
C SER A 232 -11.61 -12.79 -23.99
N THR A 233 -11.47 -11.70 -24.75
CA THR A 233 -12.64 -10.91 -25.16
C THR A 233 -13.62 -11.81 -25.91
N PRO A 234 -14.94 -11.79 -25.60
CA PRO A 234 -15.91 -12.58 -26.31
C PRO A 234 -16.18 -11.90 -27.65
N THR A 235 -15.36 -12.21 -28.65
CA THR A 235 -15.71 -11.85 -30.03
C THR A 235 -16.77 -12.85 -30.48
N ARG A 236 -18.03 -12.51 -30.21
CA ARG A 236 -19.16 -13.09 -30.93
C ARG A 236 -18.99 -12.72 -32.41
N HIS A 237 -18.55 -13.68 -33.21
CA HIS A 237 -19.01 -13.75 -34.59
C HIS A 237 -19.11 -15.19 -35.06
N LEU A 238 -20.31 -15.55 -35.51
CA LEU A 238 -20.63 -16.77 -36.23
C LEU A 238 -19.78 -16.86 -37.50
N SER A 239 -19.08 -17.97 -37.68
CA SER A 239 -18.95 -18.62 -38.99
C SER A 239 -18.39 -20.03 -38.84
N LEU A 240 -19.16 -20.98 -39.35
CA LEU A 240 -18.76 -22.34 -39.72
C LEU A 240 -17.52 -22.29 -40.61
N HIS A 241 -16.49 -23.08 -40.32
CA HIS A 241 -15.76 -23.92 -41.29
C HIS A 241 -14.67 -24.73 -40.57
N SER A 242 -14.71 -26.05 -40.80
CA SER A 242 -13.73 -27.04 -40.35
C SER A 242 -12.38 -26.87 -41.06
N GLY A 243 -11.28 -27.14 -40.36
CA GLY A 243 -9.98 -27.40 -40.99
C GLY A 243 -8.77 -27.08 -40.11
N ASP A 244 -7.98 -28.13 -39.87
CA ASP A 244 -6.53 -28.13 -39.62
C ASP A 244 -5.99 -27.79 -38.22
N LEU A 245 -5.85 -28.89 -37.48
CA LEU A 245 -4.86 -29.14 -36.44
C LEU A 245 -3.45 -28.75 -36.89
N LEU A 246 -2.89 -27.69 -36.32
CA LEU A 246 -1.44 -27.48 -36.27
C LEU A 246 -1.00 -27.21 -34.83
N THR A 247 -0.18 -28.14 -34.33
CA THR A 247 0.48 -28.13 -33.03
C THR A 247 1.37 -26.91 -32.87
N LEU A 248 0.86 -25.85 -32.23
CA LEU A 248 1.69 -24.80 -31.66
C LEU A 248 2.17 -25.25 -30.28
N LYS A 249 3.44 -25.66 -30.24
CA LYS A 249 4.19 -26.00 -29.04
C LYS A 249 4.32 -24.73 -28.16
N PRO A 250 3.79 -24.69 -26.93
CA PRO A 250 4.00 -23.52 -26.06
C PRO A 250 5.44 -23.53 -25.55
N SER A 251 6.18 -22.47 -25.88
CA SER A 251 7.46 -22.15 -25.24
C SER A 251 7.16 -21.67 -23.83
N ALA A 252 7.22 -22.57 -22.85
CA ALA A 252 7.18 -22.24 -21.44
C ALA A 252 8.41 -21.40 -21.07
N ARG A 253 8.27 -20.08 -21.06
CA ARG A 253 9.20 -19.21 -20.33
C ARG A 253 8.65 -19.12 -18.91
N ALA A 254 9.02 -20.11 -18.09
CA ALA A 254 8.80 -20.06 -16.65
C ALA A 254 9.47 -18.79 -16.13
N SER A 255 8.68 -17.80 -15.71
CA SER A 255 9.17 -16.66 -14.96
C SER A 255 9.66 -17.20 -13.64
N SER A 256 10.98 -17.25 -13.45
CA SER A 256 11.63 -17.66 -12.21
C SER A 256 11.55 -16.53 -11.18
N ALA A 257 10.33 -16.07 -10.86
CA ALA A 257 10.14 -15.16 -9.75
C ALA A 257 10.43 -15.93 -8.45
N PRO A 258 11.36 -15.44 -7.60
CA PRO A 258 11.66 -16.13 -6.35
C PRO A 258 10.40 -16.15 -5.47
N ARG A 259 10.07 -17.32 -4.91
CA ARG A 259 9.05 -17.41 -3.85
C ARG A 259 9.44 -16.43 -2.73
N PRO A 260 8.50 -15.63 -2.19
CA PRO A 260 8.81 -14.74 -1.10
C PRO A 260 9.35 -15.56 0.07
N GLN A 261 10.56 -15.18 0.51
CA GLN A 261 11.14 -15.74 1.71
C GLN A 261 10.32 -15.14 2.86
N SER A 262 9.56 -16.00 3.54
CA SER A 262 8.73 -15.80 4.74
C SER A 262 8.72 -14.41 5.41
N CYS A 263 7.55 -14.01 5.91
CA CYS A 263 7.42 -12.85 6.81
C CYS A 263 8.45 -12.92 7.95
N SER A 264 9.43 -12.02 7.90
CA SER A 264 10.56 -11.99 8.82
C SER A 264 10.19 -11.13 10.02
N ARG A 265 10.09 -11.74 11.20
CA ARG A 265 9.96 -11.00 12.46
C ARG A 265 11.36 -10.70 12.98
N THR A 266 11.76 -9.44 12.96
CA THR A 266 13.05 -9.00 13.51
C THR A 266 12.78 -8.08 14.69
N THR A 267 12.94 -8.62 15.90
CA THR A 267 12.86 -7.87 17.17
C THR A 267 14.15 -7.10 17.42
#